data_AF-A0ABD1TIS7-F1
#
_entry.id   AF-A0ABD1TIS7-F1
#
_cell.length_a   1.000
_cell.length_b   1.000
_cell.length_c   1.000
_cell.angle_alpha   90.00
_cell.angle_beta   90.00
_cell.angle_gamma   90.00
#
_symmetry.space_group_name_H-M   'P 1'
#
loop_
_entity.id
_entity.type
_entity.pdbx_description
1 polymer ?
#
loop_
_entity_poly.entity_id
_entity_poly.type
_entity_poly.pdbx_seq_one_letter_code
_entity_poly.pdbx_strand_id
1 'polypeptide(L)'
;MVLVAAYAHELPRYGLEVGVTNYVAAYCTRLVLACQVLKTLEMDEEYEGNVEGALDGRLDIPHSDKRFVGVYKESKQLDPEVHRKYVCGGHVATYMRAHFSEYIMRGINEDGLEEMYKKVHDAIRVDPTLMKSEKQPPKEQ
;
A
#
# COMPACT_ATOMS: atom_id res chain seq x y z
N MET A 1 2.40 -12.47 21.36
CA MET A 1 2.00 -11.07 21.60
C MET A 1 2.09 -10.33 20.28
N VAL A 2 1.07 -9.58 19.89
CA VAL A 2 1.07 -8.78 18.65
C VAL A 2 1.23 -7.32 19.05
N LEU A 3 2.25 -6.64 18.51
CA LEU A 3 2.49 -5.22 18.80
C LEU A 3 1.47 -4.34 18.07
N VAL A 4 1.34 -4.55 16.76
CA VAL A 4 0.46 -3.82 15.84
C VAL A 4 0.02 -4.79 14.73
N ALA A 5 -1.17 -4.60 14.19
CA ALA A 5 -1.66 -5.29 13.00
C ALA A 5 -2.33 -4.29 12.05
N ALA A 6 -2.21 -4.53 10.74
CA ALA A 6 -2.87 -3.74 9.70
C ALA A 6 -3.43 -4.69 8.63
N TYR A 7 -4.57 -4.31 8.03
CA TYR A 7 -5.26 -5.15 7.07
C TYR A 7 -5.72 -4.38 5.84
N ALA A 8 -5.75 -5.06 4.69
CA ALA A 8 -6.12 -4.44 3.41
C ALA A 8 -7.58 -3.90 3.37
N HIS A 9 -8.48 -4.46 4.17
CA HIS A 9 -9.88 -3.99 4.25
C HIS A 9 -10.02 -2.64 4.95
N GLU A 10 -8.95 -2.12 5.55
CA GLU A 10 -8.91 -0.79 6.17
C GLU A 10 -8.48 0.29 5.16
N LEU A 11 -7.89 -0.11 4.02
CA LEU A 11 -7.42 0.79 2.97
C LEU A 11 -8.48 1.71 2.33
N PRO A 12 -9.77 1.35 2.27
CA PRO A 12 -10.82 2.27 1.80
C PRO A 12 -10.87 3.59 2.58
N ARG A 13 -10.43 3.62 3.84
CA ARG A 13 -10.37 4.85 4.66
C ARG A 13 -9.35 5.86 4.14
N TYR A 14 -8.29 5.37 3.50
CA TYR A 14 -7.25 6.18 2.88
C TYR A 14 -7.58 6.56 1.43
N GLY A 15 -8.75 6.16 0.93
CA GLY A 15 -9.19 6.41 -0.45
C GLY A 15 -8.97 5.23 -1.42
N LEU A 16 -8.47 4.08 -0.95
CA LEU A 16 -8.33 2.89 -1.79
C LEU A 16 -9.53 1.95 -1.63
N GLU A 17 -10.57 2.23 -2.40
CA GLU A 17 -11.85 1.54 -2.31
C GLU A 17 -11.94 0.22 -3.09
N VAL A 18 -11.14 0.07 -4.13
CA VAL A 18 -11.14 -1.07 -5.05
C VAL A 18 -9.76 -1.69 -5.15
N GLY A 19 -9.69 -2.97 -5.51
CA GLY A 19 -8.39 -3.63 -5.75
C GLY A 19 -7.55 -3.89 -4.50
N VAL A 20 -8.16 -4.12 -3.34
CA VAL A 20 -7.46 -4.36 -2.06
C VAL A 20 -6.59 -5.63 -2.01
N THR A 21 -6.54 -6.42 -3.08
CA THR A 21 -5.76 -7.66 -3.20
C THR A 21 -4.56 -7.55 -4.15
N ASN A 22 -4.36 -6.39 -4.80
CA ASN A 22 -3.28 -6.20 -5.76
C ASN A 22 -1.93 -5.88 -5.09
N TYR A 23 -0.88 -5.78 -5.89
CA TYR A 23 0.47 -5.46 -5.40
C TYR A 23 0.52 -4.13 -4.64
N VAL A 24 -0.25 -3.13 -5.11
CA VAL A 24 -0.25 -1.78 -4.54
C VAL A 24 -0.98 -1.76 -3.19
N ALA A 25 -2.06 -2.52 -3.04
CA ALA A 25 -2.76 -2.68 -1.78
C ALA A 25 -1.90 -3.40 -0.73
N ALA A 26 -1.13 -4.42 -1.15
CA ALA A 26 -0.16 -5.08 -0.28
C ALA A 26 0.94 -4.09 0.17
N TYR A 27 1.41 -3.26 -0.75
CA TYR A 27 2.34 -2.17 -0.44
C TYR A 27 1.76 -1.18 0.57
N CYS A 28 0.54 -0.66 0.33
CA CYS A 28 -0.12 0.29 1.21
C CYS A 28 -0.33 -0.29 2.61
N THR A 29 -0.77 -1.55 2.70
CA THR A 29 -0.97 -2.23 4.00
C THR A 29 0.34 -2.32 4.78
N ARG A 30 1.46 -2.61 4.10
CA ARG A 30 2.79 -2.62 4.73
C ARG A 30 3.21 -1.24 5.21
N LEU A 31 2.93 -0.19 4.43
CA LEU A 31 3.22 1.19 4.82
C LEU A 31 2.44 1.59 6.08
N VAL A 32 1.14 1.26 6.15
CA VAL A 32 0.31 1.47 7.34
C VAL A 32 0.94 0.80 8.57
N LEU A 33 1.31 -0.48 8.44
CA LEU A 33 1.92 -1.24 9.54
C LEU A 33 3.22 -0.58 10.01
N ALA A 34 4.10 -0.18 9.08
CA ALA A 34 5.37 0.44 9.41
C ALA A 34 5.18 1.78 10.16
N CYS A 35 4.28 2.64 9.67
CA CYS A 35 3.97 3.91 10.33
C CYS A 35 3.37 3.70 11.73
N GLN A 36 2.47 2.72 11.91
CA GLN A 36 1.88 2.40 13.21
C GLN A 36 2.92 1.87 14.21
N VAL A 37 3.81 0.98 13.76
CA VAL A 37 4.89 0.44 14.60
C VAL A 37 5.80 1.57 15.08
N LEU A 38 6.25 2.45 14.19
CA LEU A 38 7.11 3.58 14.57
C LEU A 38 6.43 4.55 15.53
N LYS A 39 5.16 4.90 15.30
CA LYS A 39 4.39 5.73 16.24
C LYS A 39 4.23 5.07 17.61
N THR A 40 4.05 3.74 17.64
CA THR A 40 3.93 2.98 18.90
C THR A 40 5.25 2.95 19.67
N LEU A 41 6.38 3.03 18.96
CA LEU A 41 7.73 3.04 19.53
C LEU A 41 8.29 4.46 19.74
N GLU A 42 7.54 5.51 19.39
CA GLU A 42 7.96 6.91 19.46
C GLU A 42 9.24 7.21 18.63
N MET A 43 9.39 6.54 17.49
CA MET A 43 10.54 6.64 16.57
C MET A 43 10.17 7.21 15.20
N ASP A 44 8.99 7.80 15.06
CA ASP A 44 8.45 8.28 13.79
C ASP A 44 9.14 9.52 13.24
N GLU A 45 9.75 10.34 14.11
CA GLU A 45 10.58 11.51 13.71
C GLU A 45 11.97 11.10 13.20
N GLU A 46 12.56 10.03 13.75
CA GLU A 46 13.92 9.61 13.38
C GLU A 46 13.94 8.76 12.09
N TYR A 47 12.85 8.01 11.85
CA TYR A 47 12.73 7.11 10.70
C TYR A 47 11.54 7.49 9.81
N GLU A 48 11.59 8.67 9.18
CA GLU A 48 10.52 9.15 8.29
C GLU A 48 10.42 8.36 6.98
N GLY A 49 11.55 7.81 6.51
CA GLY A 49 11.57 7.03 5.30
C GLY A 49 11.54 7.82 3.99
N ASN A 50 11.72 7.12 2.85
CA ASN A 50 11.57 7.74 1.54
C ASN A 50 10.08 7.79 1.11
N VAL A 51 9.77 8.49 0.01
CA VAL A 51 8.37 8.78 -0.39
C VAL A 51 7.75 7.72 -1.32
N GLU A 52 8.53 6.79 -1.91
CA GLU A 52 8.08 5.95 -3.04
C GLU A 52 8.64 4.49 -3.09
N GLY A 53 9.00 3.84 -1.97
CA GLY A 53 9.52 2.46 -1.95
C GLY A 53 9.01 1.53 -0.84
N ALA A 54 8.87 0.23 -1.13
CA ALA A 54 8.26 -0.77 -0.21
C ALA A 54 9.08 -1.03 1.08
N LEU A 55 10.20 -0.33 1.18
CA LEU A 55 11.28 -0.34 2.15
C LEU A 55 11.71 1.11 2.37
N ASP A 56 10.74 2.00 2.51
CA ASP A 56 10.91 3.43 2.73
C ASP A 56 11.60 3.70 4.08
N GLY A 57 12.77 3.15 4.41
CA GLY A 57 13.58 3.48 5.60
C GLY A 57 12.91 3.36 6.99
N ARG A 58 11.62 3.04 7.07
CA ARG A 58 10.80 3.04 8.28
C ARG A 58 11.01 1.79 9.11
N LEU A 59 11.25 0.66 8.46
CA LEU A 59 11.47 -0.61 9.14
C LEU A 59 12.61 -1.34 8.46
N ASP A 60 13.67 -1.60 9.22
CA ASP A 60 14.81 -2.38 8.76
C ASP A 60 14.44 -3.87 8.73
N ILE A 61 14.07 -4.35 7.55
CA ILE A 61 13.81 -5.77 7.29
C ILE A 61 14.92 -6.26 6.37
N PRO A 62 15.86 -7.09 6.86
CA PRO A 62 16.93 -7.61 6.01
C PRO A 62 16.34 -8.51 4.92
N HIS A 63 16.63 -8.19 3.66
CA HIS A 63 16.12 -8.93 2.50
C HIS A 63 17.12 -8.88 1.34
N SER A 64 16.83 -9.61 0.26
CA SER A 64 17.59 -9.58 -0.99
C SER A 64 16.71 -9.07 -2.12
N ASP A 65 17.30 -8.30 -3.03
CA ASP A 65 16.54 -7.66 -4.12
C ASP A 65 15.99 -8.63 -5.15
N LYS A 66 16.44 -9.90 -5.14
CA LYS A 66 16.12 -10.94 -6.13
C LYS A 66 14.63 -11.18 -6.36
N ARG A 67 13.76 -10.80 -5.43
CA ARG A 67 12.30 -10.97 -5.52
C ARG A 67 11.54 -9.68 -5.83
N PHE A 68 12.21 -8.54 -6.00
CA PHE A 68 11.55 -7.33 -6.45
C PHE A 68 11.13 -7.42 -7.90
N VAL A 69 10.00 -6.77 -8.19
CA VAL A 69 9.55 -6.58 -9.55
C VAL A 69 10.55 -5.68 -10.27
N GLY A 70 10.94 -6.06 -11.48
CA GLY A 70 11.98 -5.37 -12.25
C GLY A 70 13.39 -5.95 -12.09
N VAL A 71 13.57 -7.04 -11.32
CA VAL A 71 14.85 -7.77 -11.31
C VAL A 71 14.90 -8.80 -12.43
N TYR A 72 15.85 -8.62 -13.34
CA TYR A 72 16.16 -9.61 -14.36
C TYR A 72 16.93 -10.77 -13.74
N LYS A 73 16.44 -12.01 -13.93
CA LYS A 73 17.03 -13.22 -13.34
C LYS A 73 18.51 -13.43 -13.71
N GLU A 74 18.91 -12.93 -14.86
CA GLU A 74 20.25 -13.09 -15.41
C GLU A 74 21.23 -12.02 -14.91
N SER A 75 20.86 -10.74 -15.00
CA SER A 75 21.75 -9.64 -14.58
C SER A 75 21.70 -9.37 -13.07
N LYS A 76 20.67 -9.86 -12.36
CA LYS A 76 20.38 -9.57 -10.94
C LYS A 76 20.33 -8.07 -10.62
N GLN A 77 20.16 -7.24 -11.64
CA GLN A 77 20.04 -5.80 -11.49
C GLN A 77 18.57 -5.43 -11.37
N LEU A 78 18.27 -4.58 -10.39
CA LEU A 78 16.96 -3.99 -10.18
C LEU A 78 16.80 -2.79 -11.11
N ASP A 79 15.75 -2.81 -11.93
CA ASP A 79 15.29 -1.62 -12.64
C ASP A 79 14.35 -0.81 -11.73
N PRO A 80 14.79 0.34 -11.18
CA PRO A 80 14.00 1.13 -10.26
C PRO A 80 12.77 1.75 -10.95
N GLU A 81 12.81 1.98 -12.26
CA GLU A 81 11.69 2.57 -13.00
C GLU A 81 10.52 1.59 -13.11
N VAL A 82 10.81 0.33 -13.41
CA VAL A 82 9.81 -0.74 -13.44
C VAL A 82 9.22 -0.96 -12.05
N HIS A 83 10.05 -0.98 -11.02
CA HIS A 83 9.59 -1.13 -9.64
C HIS A 83 8.64 0.00 -9.23
N ARG A 84 9.03 1.25 -9.51
CA ARG A 84 8.22 2.45 -9.23
C ARG A 84 6.88 2.42 -9.95
N LYS A 85 6.86 2.04 -11.24
CA LYS A 85 5.61 1.87 -12.00
C LYS A 85 4.72 0.80 -11.40
N TYR A 86 5.28 -0.27 -10.83
CA TYR A 86 4.50 -1.30 -10.15
C TYR A 86 3.91 -0.82 -8.83
N VAL A 87 4.67 -0.06 -8.04
CA VAL A 87 4.20 0.57 -6.79
C VAL A 87 3.06 1.55 -7.06
N CYS A 88 3.13 2.29 -8.17
CA CYS A 88 2.07 3.24 -8.56
C CYS A 88 0.94 2.60 -9.38
N GLY A 89 0.88 1.27 -9.49
CA GLY A 89 -0.23 0.56 -10.12
C GLY A 89 -0.27 0.60 -11.65
N GLY A 90 0.84 0.92 -12.33
CA GLY A 90 0.92 0.94 -13.80
C GLY A 90 0.58 -0.40 -14.46
N HIS A 91 0.82 -1.52 -13.78
CA HIS A 91 0.41 -2.85 -14.24
C HIS A 91 -1.12 -3.03 -14.19
N VAL A 92 -1.79 -2.44 -13.19
CA VAL A 92 -3.25 -2.45 -13.06
C VAL A 92 -3.85 -1.58 -14.15
N ALA A 93 -3.32 -0.36 -14.35
CA ALA A 93 -3.78 0.55 -15.40
C ALA A 93 -3.69 -0.08 -16.80
N THR A 94 -2.59 -0.76 -17.12
CA THR A 94 -2.45 -1.48 -18.40
C THR A 94 -3.52 -2.55 -18.61
N TYR A 95 -3.90 -3.26 -17.55
CA TYR A 95 -4.89 -4.35 -17.61
C TYR A 95 -6.34 -3.87 -17.41
N MET A 96 -6.54 -2.62 -16.97
CA MET A 96 -7.86 -2.05 -16.66
C MET A 96 -8.83 -2.08 -17.82
N ARG A 97 -8.32 -1.91 -19.04
CA ARG A 97 -9.10 -1.87 -20.28
C ARG A 97 -9.92 -3.12 -20.55
N ALA A 98 -9.57 -4.28 -19.99
CA ALA A 98 -10.19 -5.57 -20.34
C ALA A 98 -11.13 -6.16 -19.28
N HIS A 99 -10.92 -5.91 -17.98
CA HIS A 99 -11.51 -6.75 -16.93
C HIS A 99 -12.12 -6.04 -15.71
N PHE A 100 -12.10 -4.70 -15.65
CA PHE A 100 -12.36 -3.98 -14.39
C PHE A 100 -13.68 -3.22 -14.37
N SER A 101 -14.80 -3.95 -14.42
CA SER A 101 -16.15 -3.39 -14.32
C SER A 101 -16.37 -2.56 -13.05
N GLU A 102 -15.80 -2.97 -11.91
CA GLU A 102 -15.95 -2.23 -10.64
C GLU A 102 -15.28 -0.86 -10.67
N TYR A 103 -14.15 -0.71 -11.37
CA TYR A 103 -13.46 0.57 -11.51
C TYR A 103 -14.26 1.53 -12.39
N ILE A 104 -14.85 1.00 -13.46
CA ILE A 104 -15.75 1.76 -14.35
C ILE A 104 -16.98 2.24 -13.58
N MET A 105 -17.58 1.39 -12.73
CA MET A 105 -18.72 1.76 -11.90
C MET A 105 -18.41 2.91 -10.94
N ARG A 106 -17.17 2.99 -10.44
CA ARG A 106 -16.73 4.08 -9.54
C ARG A 106 -16.12 5.27 -10.28
N GLY A 107 -16.10 5.27 -11.61
CA GLY A 107 -15.57 6.37 -12.41
C GLY A 107 -14.04 6.52 -12.34
N ILE A 108 -13.32 5.44 -11.98
CA ILE A 108 -11.86 5.46 -11.87
C ILE A 108 -11.26 5.05 -13.23
N ASN A 109 -10.53 5.99 -13.84
CA ASN A 109 -9.86 5.78 -15.13
C ASN A 109 -8.40 5.38 -14.97
N GLU A 110 -7.82 4.81 -16.03
CA GLU A 110 -6.40 4.38 -16.08
C GLU A 110 -5.42 5.51 -15.73
N ASP A 111 -5.65 6.72 -16.24
CA ASP A 111 -4.79 7.88 -16.02
C ASP A 111 -4.87 8.44 -14.59
N GLY A 112 -6.01 8.24 -13.92
CA GLY A 112 -6.24 8.72 -12.56
C GLY A 112 -5.73 7.76 -11.47
N LEU A 113 -5.32 6.55 -11.85
CA LEU A 113 -4.95 5.49 -10.91
C LEU A 113 -3.68 5.84 -10.11
N GLU A 114 -2.67 6.37 -10.79
CA GLU A 114 -1.40 6.75 -10.17
C GLU A 114 -1.60 7.87 -9.14
N GLU A 115 -2.42 8.88 -9.48
CA GLU A 115 -2.73 9.99 -8.57
C GLU A 115 -3.50 9.51 -7.34
N MET A 116 -4.46 8.60 -7.52
CA MET A 116 -5.18 7.97 -6.41
C MET A 116 -4.23 7.26 -5.45
N TYR A 117 -3.30 6.43 -5.95
CA TYR A 117 -2.35 5.72 -5.09
C TYR A 117 -1.39 6.66 -4.35
N LYS A 118 -0.94 7.75 -4.98
CA LYS A 118 -0.12 8.77 -4.31
C LYS A 118 -0.89 9.42 -3.15
N LYS A 119 -2.14 9.82 -3.38
CA LYS A 119 -3.01 10.36 -2.33
C LYS A 119 -3.20 9.39 -1.17
N VAL A 120 -3.36 8.10 -1.47
CA VAL A 120 -3.46 7.03 -0.45
C VAL A 120 -2.17 6.95 0.37
N HIS A 121 -0.99 6.97 -0.28
CA HIS A 121 0.29 6.95 0.44
C HIS A 121 0.46 8.15 1.37
N ASP A 122 0.09 9.35 0.91
CA ASP A 122 0.17 10.57 1.70
C ASP A 122 -0.81 10.54 2.89
N ALA A 123 -2.05 10.08 2.66
CA ALA A 123 -3.04 9.90 3.72
C ALA A 123 -2.56 8.94 4.82
N ILE A 124 -1.93 7.83 4.44
CA ILE A 124 -1.35 6.85 5.38
C ILE A 124 -0.22 7.46 6.22
N ARG A 125 0.61 8.33 5.63
CA ARG A 125 1.71 8.99 6.35
C ARG A 125 1.20 10.01 7.38
N VAL A 126 0.15 10.75 7.04
CA VAL A 126 -0.47 11.73 7.94
C VAL A 126 -1.12 11.02 9.13
N ASP A 127 -2.01 10.07 8.87
CA ASP A 127 -2.79 9.41 9.91
C ASP A 127 -2.78 7.87 9.77
N PRO A 128 -1.78 7.18 10.29
CA PRO A 128 -1.73 5.72 10.27
C PRO A 128 -2.63 5.07 11.34
N THR A 129 -3.50 5.78 12.06
CA THR A 129 -4.16 5.22 13.26
C THR A 129 -5.23 4.15 12.96
N LEU A 130 -5.35 3.18 13.87
CA LEU A 130 -6.35 2.12 13.81
C LEU A 130 -7.71 2.61 14.34
N MET A 131 -8.64 2.93 13.44
CA MET A 131 -10.05 3.10 13.79
C MET A 131 -10.68 1.73 14.08
N LYS A 132 -10.98 1.46 15.36
CA LYS A 132 -11.70 0.26 15.79
C LYS A 132 -13.07 0.23 15.11
N SER A 133 -13.44 -0.90 14.52
CA SER A 133 -14.78 -1.10 13.98
C SER A 133 -15.80 -1.04 15.12
N GLU A 134 -16.85 -0.24 14.97
CA GLU A 134 -18.02 -0.28 15.83
C GLU A 134 -18.74 -1.61 15.60
N LYS A 135 -18.51 -2.58 16.50
CA LYS A 135 -19.31 -3.80 16.50
C LYS A 135 -20.75 -3.43 16.83
N GLN A 136 -21.65 -3.60 15.88
CA GLN A 136 -23.08 -3.60 16.19
C GLN A 136 -23.33 -4.69 17.26
N PRO A 137 -24.09 -4.40 18.32
CA PRO A 137 -24.41 -5.39 19.33
C PRO A 137 -25.06 -6.62 18.66
N PRO A 138 -24.82 -7.84 19.16
CA PRO A 138 -25.43 -9.04 18.61
C PRO A 138 -26.94 -8.85 18.51
N LYS A 139 -27.52 -9.07 17.33
CA LYS A 139 -28.97 -9.09 17.18
C LYS A 139 -29.49 -10.23 18.05
N GLU A 140 -30.29 -9.90 19.08
CA GLU A 140 -31.04 -10.90 19.86
C GLU A 140 -31.83 -11.77 18.86
N GLN A 141 -31.62 -13.09 18.94
CA GLN A 141 -32.42 -14.09 18.25
C GLN A 141 -33.60 -14.51 19.11
#